data_AF-A0A820Q1I1-F1
#
_entry.id   AF-A0A820Q1I1-F1
#
_cell.length_a   1.000
_cell.length_b   1.000
_cell.length_c   1.000
_cell.angle_alpha   90.00
_cell.angle_beta   90.00
_cell.angle_gamma   90.00
#
_symmetry.space_group_name_H-M   'P 1'
#
loop_
_entity.id
_entity.type
_entity.pdbx_description
1 polymer ?
#
loop_
_entity_poly.entity_id
_entity_poly.type
_entity_poly.pdbx_seq_one_letter_code
_entity_poly.pdbx_strand_id
1 'polypeptide(L)'
;SIAQTTSKQFLVRASYLEIYNESIRDLLSRDQNKRLQLQEHPKEGVHVHDLSSFITKNIQEIEHVMTTGNLNRSTGATNMNEHSSRSHAIFIITVESSEIGADGKAHIRV
;
A
#
# COMPACT_ATOMS: atom_id res chain seq x y z
N SER A 1 2.62 -5.86 -18.22
CA SER A 1 3.57 -4.75 -18.02
C SER A 1 2.74 -3.49 -17.88
N ILE A 2 2.96 -2.68 -16.85
CA ILE A 2 2.34 -1.36 -16.75
C ILE A 2 2.81 -0.56 -17.97
N ALA A 3 1.91 -0.39 -18.93
CA ALA A 3 2.25 -0.03 -20.29
C ALA A 3 2.56 1.47 -20.40
N GLN A 4 3.75 1.80 -20.90
CA GLN A 4 3.99 3.08 -21.56
C GLN A 4 3.05 3.17 -22.76
N THR A 5 2.10 4.10 -22.72
CA THR A 5 1.53 4.66 -23.95
C THR A 5 2.41 5.87 -24.30
N THR A 6 2.63 6.18 -25.57
CA THR A 6 3.70 7.09 -26.03
C THR A 6 3.74 8.49 -25.38
N SER A 7 2.67 8.91 -24.71
CA SER A 7 2.58 10.17 -23.94
C SER A 7 2.31 10.02 -22.43
N LYS A 8 2.17 8.79 -21.91
CA LYS A 8 1.78 8.50 -20.51
C LYS A 8 2.72 7.53 -19.82
N GLN A 9 3.22 7.94 -18.67
CA GLN A 9 3.98 7.10 -17.74
C GLN A 9 3.12 6.81 -16.51
N PHE A 10 3.25 5.60 -15.98
CA PHE A 10 2.53 5.18 -14.78
C PHE A 10 3.51 4.65 -13.73
N LEU A 11 3.27 5.00 -12.47
CA LEU A 11 3.93 4.44 -11.31
C LEU A 11 2.88 3.80 -10.42
N VAL A 12 2.94 2.48 -10.28
CA VAL A 12 2.02 1.74 -9.41
C VAL A 12 2.77 1.32 -8.15
N ARG A 13 2.15 1.56 -7.01
CA ARG A 13 2.64 1.15 -5.69
C ARG A 13 1.59 0.36 -4.93
N ALA A 14 2.03 -0.60 -4.14
CA ALA A 14 1.18 -1.42 -3.28
C ALA A 14 1.59 -1.28 -1.81
N SER A 15 0.61 -1.06 -0.93
CA SER A 15 0.76 -1.09 0.53
C SER A 15 -0.26 -2.07 1.12
N TYR A 16 0.03 -2.66 2.27
CA TYR A 16 -0.89 -3.60 2.90
C TYR A 16 -0.82 -3.47 4.42
N LEU A 17 -1.97 -3.20 5.05
CA LEU A 17 -2.06 -3.05 6.51
C LEU A 17 -3.22 -3.86 7.09
N GLU A 18 -3.14 -4.11 8.39
CA GLU A 18 -4.25 -4.58 9.19
C GLU A 18 -4.61 -3.55 10.26
N ILE A 19 -5.92 -3.45 10.53
CA ILE A 19 -6.46 -2.72 11.68
C ILE A 19 -7.06 -3.76 12.61
N TYR A 20 -6.51 -3.84 13.82
CA TYR A 20 -6.98 -4.74 14.87
C TYR A 20 -7.00 -4.00 16.20
N ASN A 21 -8.16 -3.99 16.87
CA ASN A 21 -8.36 -3.30 18.15
C ASN A 21 -7.84 -1.85 18.11
N GLU A 22 -8.25 -1.09 17.09
CA GLU A 22 -7.84 0.31 16.83
C GLU A 22 -6.33 0.52 16.60
N SER A 23 -5.56 -0.57 16.50
CA SER A 23 -4.13 -0.54 16.24
C SER A 23 -3.85 -0.87 14.77
N ILE A 24 -3.03 -0.03 14.13
CA ILE A 24 -2.63 -0.23 12.73
C ILE A 24 -1.28 -0.96 12.72
N ARG A 25 -1.17 -1.99 11.88
CA ARG A 25 0.08 -2.72 11.65
C ARG A 25 0.32 -2.85 10.16
N ASP A 26 1.57 -2.65 9.79
CA ASP A 26 2.06 -2.86 8.43
C ASP A 26 2.31 -4.36 8.18
N LEU A 27 1.59 -4.94 7.23
CA LEU A 27 1.72 -6.35 6.88
C LEU A 27 2.93 -6.64 5.98
N LEU A 28 3.63 -5.60 5.50
CA LEU A 28 4.80 -5.70 4.64
C LEU A 28 6.11 -5.30 5.35
N SER A 29 6.00 -4.69 6.53
CA SER A 29 7.16 -4.35 7.37
C SER A 29 7.94 -5.60 7.81
N ARG A 30 9.25 -5.46 8.03
CA ARG A 30 10.04 -6.52 8.69
C ARG A 30 9.74 -6.59 10.19
N ASP A 31 9.48 -5.44 10.80
CA ASP A 31 9.05 -5.35 12.19
C ASP A 31 7.53 -5.42 12.25
N GLN A 32 7.04 -6.58 12.65
CA GLN A 32 5.62 -6.90 12.78
C GLN A 32 5.02 -6.47 14.13
N ASN A 33 5.85 -6.02 15.07
CA ASN A 33 5.40 -5.52 16.37
C ASN A 33 5.18 -4.00 16.36
N LYS A 34 5.80 -3.28 15.41
CA LYS A 34 5.58 -1.85 15.22
C LYS A 34 4.09 -1.56 14.98
N ARG A 35 3.56 -0.61 15.75
CA ARG A 35 2.21 -0.04 15.54
C ARG A 35 2.35 1.30 14.86
N LEU A 36 1.58 1.49 13.79
CA LEU A 36 1.54 2.73 13.03
C LEU A 36 0.47 3.66 13.58
N GLN A 37 0.66 4.96 13.34
CA GLN A 37 -0.26 6.01 13.73
C GLN A 37 -0.85 6.69 12.50
N LEU A 38 -2.10 7.13 12.62
CA LEU A 38 -2.72 8.03 11.66
C LEU A 38 -2.14 9.43 11.85
N GLN A 39 -1.84 10.10 10.74
CA GLN A 39 -1.43 11.48 10.69
C GLN A 39 -2.30 12.25 9.71
N GLU A 40 -2.63 13.48 10.05
CA GLU A 40 -3.38 14.38 9.19
C GLU A 40 -2.43 15.39 8.55
N HIS A 41 -2.46 15.48 7.23
CA HIS A 41 -1.70 16.48 6.48
C HIS A 41 -2.67 17.49 5.85
N PRO A 42 -2.46 18.82 5.99
CA PRO A 42 -3.42 19.84 5.54
C PRO A 42 -3.80 19.79 4.05
N LYS A 43 -2.96 19.18 3.21
CA LYS A 43 -3.20 19.06 1.76
C LYS A 43 -3.59 17.65 1.30
N GLU A 44 -3.15 16.62 2.03
CA GLU A 44 -3.25 15.22 1.59
C GLU A 44 -4.29 14.45 2.41
N GLY A 45 -4.83 15.06 3.46
CA GLY A 45 -5.78 14.42 4.36
C GLY A 45 -5.10 13.44 5.32
N VAL A 46 -5.87 12.45 5.78
CA VAL A 46 -5.40 11.45 6.72
C VAL A 46 -4.59 10.37 6.00
N HIS A 47 -3.38 10.11 6.49
CA HIS A 47 -2.49 9.05 6.00
C HIS A 47 -1.92 8.24 7.17
N VAL A 48 -1.41 7.04 6.88
CA VAL A 48 -0.74 6.20 7.88
C VAL A 48 0.76 6.49 7.80
N HIS A 49 1.32 7.05 8.87
CA HIS A 49 2.75 7.36 8.92
C HIS A 49 3.60 6.09 8.89
N ASP A 50 4.72 6.13 8.16
CA ASP A 50 5.66 5.02 7.97
C ASP A 50 5.05 3.74 7.37
N LEU A 51 3.89 3.80 6.70
CA LEU A 51 3.34 2.65 6.00
C LEU A 51 4.24 2.28 4.81
N SER A 52 4.68 1.02 4.75
CA SER A 52 5.51 0.53 3.66
C SER A 52 4.73 0.50 2.35
N SER A 53 5.35 1.01 1.28
CA SER A 53 4.80 1.08 -0.06
C SER A 53 5.83 0.56 -1.06
N PHE A 54 5.46 -0.45 -1.85
CA PHE A 54 6.34 -1.13 -2.80
C PHE A 54 5.97 -0.77 -4.23
N ILE A 55 6.95 -0.35 -5.04
CA ILE A 55 6.75 -0.15 -6.47
C ILE A 55 6.55 -1.51 -7.14
N THR A 56 5.49 -1.63 -7.94
CA THR A 56 5.16 -2.86 -8.67
C THR A 56 5.07 -2.57 -10.17
N LYS A 57 5.77 -3.35 -11.00
CA LYS A 57 5.89 -3.13 -12.45
C LYS A 57 4.98 -4.04 -13.29
N ASN A 58 4.45 -5.08 -12.66
CA ASN A 58 3.61 -6.10 -13.28
C ASN A 58 2.68 -6.74 -12.23
N ILE A 59 1.78 -7.60 -12.70
CA ILE A 59 0.79 -8.25 -11.83
C ILE A 59 1.46 -9.21 -10.85
N GLN A 60 2.52 -9.90 -11.26
CA GLN A 60 3.24 -10.86 -10.42
C GLN A 60 3.87 -10.20 -9.20
N GLU A 61 4.39 -8.97 -9.35
CA GLU A 61 4.92 -8.19 -8.24
C GLU A 61 3.81 -7.77 -7.26
N ILE A 62 2.62 -7.39 -7.75
CA ILE A 62 1.46 -7.08 -6.89
C ILE A 62 1.01 -8.33 -6.13
N GLU A 63 0.90 -9.48 -6.81
CA GLU A 63 0.55 -10.76 -6.21
C GLU A 63 1.56 -11.19 -5.15
N HIS A 64 2.86 -10.93 -5.37
CA HIS A 64 3.91 -11.21 -4.40
C HIS A 64 3.75 -10.35 -3.13
N VAL A 65 3.45 -9.06 -3.27
CA VAL A 65 3.17 -8.17 -2.13
C VAL A 65 1.95 -8.66 -1.36
N MET A 66 0.86 -9.00 -2.06
CA MET A 66 -0.37 -9.52 -1.44
C MET A 66 -0.11 -10.84 -0.69
N THR A 67 0.62 -11.76 -1.31
CA THR A 67 0.97 -13.06 -0.71
C THR A 67 1.80 -12.89 0.56
N THR A 68 2.78 -11.99 0.52
CA THR A 68 3.65 -11.66 1.67
C THR A 68 2.83 -11.12 2.83
N GLY A 69 1.95 -10.14 2.59
CA GLY A 69 1.10 -9.58 3.63
C GLY A 69 0.09 -10.59 4.20
N ASN A 70 -0.45 -11.49 3.37
CA ASN A 70 -1.33 -12.57 3.82
C ASN A 70 -0.60 -13.57 4.75
N LEU A 71 0.66 -13.89 4.45
CA LEU A 71 1.48 -14.74 5.31
C LEU A 71 1.73 -14.07 6.67
N ASN A 72 2.13 -12.80 6.67
CA ASN A 72 2.37 -12.03 7.90
C ASN A 72 1.11 -11.81 8.74
N ARG A 73 -0.05 -11.66 8.09
CA ARG A 73 -1.36 -11.60 8.76
C ARG A 73 -1.69 -12.93 9.43
N SER A 74 -1.45 -14.04 8.73
CA SER A 74 -1.75 -15.40 9.23
C SER A 74 -0.89 -15.76 10.44
N THR A 75 0.41 -15.41 10.42
CA THR A 75 1.32 -15.59 11.57
C THR A 75 0.96 -14.68 12.75
N GLY A 76 0.50 -13.46 12.48
CA GLY A 76 -0.07 -12.57 13.49
C GLY A 76 -1.27 -13.17 14.22
N ALA A 77 -2.19 -13.77 13.48
CA ALA A 77 -3.39 -14.38 14.04
C ALA A 77 -3.08 -15.61 14.92
N THR A 78 -2.03 -16.37 14.61
CA THR A 78 -1.59 -17.51 15.44
C THR A 78 -0.88 -17.08 16.72
N ASN A 79 -0.15 -15.95 16.70
CA ASN A 79 0.55 -15.43 17.89
C ASN A 79 -0.34 -14.63 18.86
N MET A 80 -1.47 -14.09 18.40
CA MET A 80 -2.35 -13.21 19.18
C MET A 80 -3.81 -13.66 19.07
N ASN A 81 -4.16 -14.83 19.61
CA ASN A 81 -5.53 -15.37 19.69
C ASN A 81 -6.35 -15.34 18.38
N GLU A 82 -6.65 -16.54 17.89
CA GLU A 82 -7.49 -16.88 16.75
C GLU A 82 -8.79 -16.03 16.64
N HIS A 83 -8.77 -14.93 15.88
CA HIS A 83 -9.94 -14.48 15.13
C HIS A 83 -9.60 -13.42 14.07
N SER A 84 -9.37 -13.88 12.85
CA SER A 84 -9.29 -13.08 11.62
C SER A 84 -10.61 -12.35 11.27
N SER A 85 -11.70 -12.61 11.99
CA SER A 85 -13.01 -11.93 11.85
C SER A 85 -13.06 -10.56 12.52
N ARG A 86 -12.13 -10.26 13.44
CA ARG A 86 -12.07 -8.99 14.19
C ARG A 86 -11.01 -8.02 13.67
N SER A 87 -10.24 -8.41 12.65
CA SER A 87 -9.27 -7.54 12.00
C SER A 87 -9.69 -7.21 10.58
N HIS A 88 -9.53 -5.95 10.20
CA HIS A 88 -9.73 -5.49 8.83
C HIS A 88 -8.39 -5.46 8.11
N ALA A 89 -8.29 -6.13 6.96
CA ALA A 89 -7.11 -6.08 6.10
C ALA A 89 -7.38 -5.12 4.93
N ILE A 90 -6.49 -4.16 4.71
CA ILE A 90 -6.64 -3.11 3.70
C ILE A 90 -5.43 -3.14 2.77
N PHE A 91 -5.65 -3.60 1.54
CA PHE A 91 -4.67 -3.56 0.47
C PHE A 91 -4.87 -2.30 -0.37
N ILE A 92 -3.84 -1.46 -0.44
CA ILE A 92 -3.89 -0.15 -1.09
C ILE A 92 -3.05 -0.21 -2.35
N ILE A 93 -3.65 0.06 -3.51
CA ILE A 93 -2.94 0.26 -4.77
C ILE A 93 -2.98 1.75 -5.10
N THR A 94 -1.81 2.39 -5.11
CA THR A 94 -1.66 3.78 -5.55
C THR A 94 -1.20 3.78 -7.01
N VAL A 95 -1.92 4.47 -7.89
CA VAL A 95 -1.59 4.56 -9.31
C VAL A 95 -1.34 6.01 -9.67
N GLU A 96 -0.08 6.37 -9.83
CA GLU A 96 0.28 7.69 -10.34
C GLU A 96 0.45 7.63 -11.85
N SER A 97 0.00 8.68 -12.53
CA SER A 97 0.20 8.86 -13.97
C SER A 97 0.79 10.23 -14.25
N SER A 98 1.73 10.28 -15.20
CA SER A 98 2.31 11.51 -15.71
C SER A 98 2.09 11.56 -17.21
N GLU A 99 1.45 12.63 -17.68
CA GLU A 99 1.22 12.90 -19.11
C GLU A 99 1.88 14.22 -19.49
N ILE A 100 2.57 14.26 -20.64
CA ILE A 100 3.05 15.53 -21.19
C ILE A 100 1.84 16.25 -21.83
N GLY A 101 1.47 17.39 -21.25
CA GLY A 101 0.38 18.24 -21.74
C GLY A 101 0.75 18.98 -23.02
N ALA A 102 -0.23 19.61 -23.65
CA ALA A 102 -0.03 20.44 -24.84
C ALA A 102 0.92 21.64 -24.60
N ASP A 103 1.15 21.99 -23.34
CA ASP A 103 2.10 23.01 -22.88
C ASP A 103 3.55 22.50 -22.77
N GLY A 104 3.80 21.24 -23.11
CA GLY A 104 5.10 20.58 -22.98
C GLY A 104 5.50 20.25 -21.55
N LYS A 105 4.61 20.44 -20.56
CA LYS A 105 4.88 20.15 -19.14
C LYS A 105 4.32 18.80 -18.74
N ALA A 106 4.95 18.17 -17.75
CA ALA A 106 4.44 16.95 -17.14
C ALA A 106 3.29 17.28 -16.18
N HIS A 107 2.11 16.71 -16.43
CA HIS A 107 0.94 16.79 -15.56
C HIS A 107 0.82 15.48 -14.78
N ILE A 108 1.00 15.54 -13.46
CA ILE A 108 0.94 14.39 -12.56
C ILE A 108 -0.47 14.25 -12.00
N ARG A 109 -0.99 13.02 -12.00
CA ARG A 109 -2.25 12.63 -11.37
C ARG A 109 -1.99 11.41 -10.49
N VAL A 110 -2.54 11.41 -9.28
CA VAL A 110 -2.47 10.32 -8.29
C VAL A 110 -3.87 9.77 -8.07
#